data_AF-A0A0R3IMG9-F1
#
_entry.id   AF-A0A0R3IMG9-F1
#
_cell.length_a   1.000
_cell.length_b   1.000
_cell.length_c   1.000
_cell.angle_alpha   90.00
_cell.angle_beta   90.00
_cell.angle_gamma   90.00
#
_symmetry.space_group_name_H-M   'P 1'
#
loop_
_entity.id
_entity.type
_entity.pdbx_description
1 polymer ?
#
loop_
_entity_poly.entity_id
_entity_poly.type
_entity_poly.pdbx_seq_one_letter_code
_entity_poly.pdbx_strand_id
1 'polypeptide(L)'
;MKRALLIQAIDDALKAHEDDKARHSREVKEWNTRREGRWYAQSQPRWRALRDMITQKIRHNETITSAEIERAMGTSNLRDHAWYKDKVPLNDAVPRVRPVDVVSLTALRRTLEAIADDEVSSAQLERLGFRKLYDVFRAAAGV
;
A
#
# COMPACT_ATOMS: atom_id res chain seq x y z
N MET A 1 11.56 -33.57 -5.30
CA MET A 1 10.86 -32.91 -4.17
C MET A 1 9.43 -33.40 -4.13
N LYS A 2 8.83 -33.54 -2.95
CA LYS A 2 7.44 -34.01 -2.87
C LYS A 2 6.49 -32.99 -3.48
N ARG A 3 5.72 -33.41 -4.48
CA ARG A 3 4.69 -32.62 -5.18
C ARG A 3 3.76 -31.91 -4.20
N ALA A 4 3.29 -32.64 -3.18
CA ALA A 4 2.39 -32.11 -2.17
C ALA A 4 2.98 -30.91 -1.39
N LEU A 5 4.29 -30.93 -1.09
CA LEU A 5 4.95 -29.82 -0.40
C LEU A 5 5.08 -28.58 -1.29
N LEU A 6 5.27 -28.77 -2.61
CA LEU A 6 5.29 -27.66 -3.57
C LEU A 6 3.92 -27.02 -3.70
N ILE A 7 2.86 -27.82 -3.80
CA ILE A 7 1.48 -27.33 -3.83
C ILE A 7 1.18 -26.56 -2.55
N GLN A 8 1.53 -27.12 -1.37
CA GLN A 8 1.33 -26.45 -0.09
C GLN A 8 2.08 -25.11 -0.02
N ALA A 9 3.36 -25.06 -0.42
CA ALA A 9 4.14 -23.82 -0.42
C ALA A 9 3.55 -22.75 -1.35
N ILE A 10 2.98 -23.15 -2.49
CA ILE A 10 2.27 -22.23 -3.39
C ILE A 10 0.98 -21.72 -2.75
N ASP A 11 0.18 -22.61 -2.16
CA ASP A 11 -1.06 -22.26 -1.49
C ASP A 11 -0.82 -21.29 -0.31
N ASP A 12 0.23 -21.55 0.47
CA ASP A 12 0.66 -20.67 1.58
C ASP A 12 1.12 -19.30 1.06
N ALA A 13 1.87 -19.25 -0.04
CA ALA A 13 2.31 -17.99 -0.64
C ALA A 13 1.13 -17.17 -1.20
N LEU A 14 0.19 -17.82 -1.88
CA LEU A 14 -1.03 -17.19 -2.39
C LEU A 14 -1.91 -16.67 -1.25
N LYS A 15 -2.10 -17.48 -0.19
CA LYS A 15 -2.84 -17.09 1.00
C LYS A 15 -2.19 -15.91 1.70
N ALA A 16 -0.87 -15.97 1.92
CA ALA A 16 -0.13 -14.88 2.54
C ALA A 16 -0.25 -13.57 1.74
N HIS A 17 -0.25 -13.63 0.40
CA HIS A 17 -0.45 -12.47 -0.44
C HIS A 17 -1.86 -11.86 -0.30
N GLU A 18 -2.91 -12.69 -0.25
CA GLU A 18 -4.27 -12.19 -0.03
C GLU A 18 -4.46 -11.61 1.39
N ASP A 19 -3.87 -12.24 2.40
CA ASP A 19 -3.87 -11.72 3.77
C ASP A 19 -3.10 -10.38 3.86
N ASP A 20 -1.99 -10.24 3.13
CA ASP A 20 -1.18 -9.01 2.98
C ASP A 20 -2.00 -7.87 2.34
N LYS A 21 -2.77 -8.18 1.27
CA LYS A 21 -3.70 -7.23 0.64
C LYS A 21 -4.82 -6.79 1.59
N ALA A 22 -5.42 -7.74 2.30
CA ALA A 22 -6.47 -7.46 3.26
C ALA A 22 -5.94 -6.59 4.42
N ARG A 23 -4.75 -6.90 4.95
CA ARG A 23 -4.06 -6.06 5.95
C ARG A 23 -3.83 -4.65 5.42
N HIS A 24 -3.19 -4.54 4.25
CA HIS A 24 -2.88 -3.23 3.65
C HIS A 24 -4.14 -2.38 3.47
N SER A 25 -5.23 -2.96 2.96
CA SER A 25 -6.50 -2.24 2.81
C SER A 25 -7.06 -1.72 4.13
N ARG A 26 -6.97 -2.49 5.23
CA ARG A 26 -7.40 -2.04 6.56
C ARG A 26 -6.52 -0.90 7.08
N GLU A 27 -5.21 -1.06 6.97
CA GLU A 27 -4.23 -0.06 7.44
C GLU A 27 -4.34 1.25 6.66
N VAL A 28 -4.54 1.21 5.34
CA VAL A 28 -4.79 2.41 4.52
C VAL A 28 -6.07 3.12 4.97
N LYS A 29 -7.15 2.37 5.26
CA LYS A 29 -8.41 2.93 5.74
C LYS A 29 -8.21 3.63 7.09
N GLU A 30 -7.57 2.97 8.04
CA GLU A 30 -7.29 3.55 9.35
C GLU A 30 -6.36 4.76 9.27
N TRP A 31 -5.33 4.70 8.42
CA TRP A 31 -4.42 5.81 8.18
C TRP A 31 -5.17 7.02 7.62
N ASN A 32 -6.09 6.81 6.68
CA ASN A 32 -6.94 7.86 6.12
C ASN A 32 -7.83 8.49 7.19
N THR A 33 -8.52 7.69 8.02
CA THR A 33 -9.33 8.20 9.14
C THR A 33 -8.51 9.03 10.12
N ARG A 34 -7.33 8.53 10.51
CA ARG A 34 -6.43 9.26 11.43
C ARG A 34 -5.92 10.55 10.80
N ARG A 35 -5.59 10.53 9.51
CA ARG A 35 -5.13 11.71 8.77
C ARG A 35 -6.24 12.75 8.64
N GLU A 36 -7.46 12.33 8.34
CA GLU A 36 -8.64 13.19 8.28
C GLU A 36 -8.88 13.86 9.63
N GLY A 37 -8.88 13.08 10.73
CA GLY A 37 -9.01 13.61 12.08
C GLY A 37 -7.94 14.66 12.42
N ARG A 38 -6.66 14.40 12.08
CA ARG A 38 -5.59 15.39 12.26
C ARG A 38 -5.81 16.66 11.43
N TRP A 39 -6.28 16.52 10.19
CA TRP A 39 -6.55 17.66 9.34
C TRP A 39 -7.66 18.55 9.91
N TYR A 40 -8.78 17.97 10.36
CA TYR A 40 -9.86 18.69 11.02
C TYR A 40 -9.41 19.36 12.32
N ALA A 41 -8.59 18.69 13.13
CA ALA A 41 -8.13 19.24 14.40
C ALA A 41 -7.10 20.38 14.23
N GLN A 42 -6.21 20.29 13.25
CA GLN A 42 -5.03 21.16 13.17
C GLN A 42 -5.08 22.15 12.00
N SER A 43 -5.47 21.68 10.81
CA SER A 43 -5.38 22.47 9.58
C SER A 43 -6.67 23.24 9.30
N GLN A 44 -7.83 22.64 9.54
CA GLN A 44 -9.11 23.31 9.31
C GLN A 44 -9.26 24.62 10.13
N PRO A 45 -8.89 24.70 11.42
CA PRO A 45 -8.98 25.94 12.17
C PRO A 45 -8.11 27.07 11.57
N ARG A 46 -6.91 26.73 11.08
CA ARG A 46 -6.02 27.70 10.41
C ARG A 46 -6.62 28.22 9.12
N TRP A 47 -7.20 27.35 8.31
CA TRP A 47 -7.93 27.76 7.09
C TRP A 47 -9.14 28.65 7.40
N ARG A 48 -9.88 28.35 8.48
CA ARG A 48 -10.98 29.22 8.93
C ARG A 48 -10.47 30.59 9.37
N ALA A 49 -9.43 30.63 10.19
CA ALA A 49 -8.82 31.88 10.64
C ALA A 49 -8.30 32.71 9.46
N LEU A 50 -7.64 32.09 8.48
CA LEU A 50 -7.19 32.76 7.26
C LEU A 50 -8.37 33.33 6.47
N ARG A 51 -9.43 32.54 6.25
CA ARG A 51 -10.65 33.00 5.57
C ARG A 51 -11.27 34.19 6.29
N ASP A 52 -11.36 34.14 7.62
CA ASP A 52 -12.00 35.18 8.42
C ASP A 52 -11.16 36.48 8.38
N MET A 53 -9.83 36.38 8.45
CA MET A 53 -8.92 37.51 8.25
C MET A 53 -9.07 38.13 6.86
N ILE A 54 -9.07 37.30 5.80
CA ILE A 54 -9.27 37.78 4.42
C ILE A 54 -10.61 38.52 4.29
N THR A 55 -11.67 37.96 4.87
CA THR A 55 -13.00 38.56 4.85
C THR A 55 -13.02 39.92 5.55
N GLN A 56 -12.35 40.03 6.70
CA GLN A 56 -12.22 41.29 7.43
C GLN A 56 -11.46 42.34 6.60
N LYS A 57 -10.30 41.97 6.05
CA LYS A 57 -9.47 42.86 5.21
C LYS A 57 -10.23 43.40 4.01
N ILE A 58 -10.96 42.53 3.30
CA ILE A 58 -11.79 42.93 2.16
C ILE A 58 -12.87 43.95 2.58
N ARG A 59 -13.55 43.72 3.71
CA ARG A 59 -14.59 44.64 4.22
C ARG A 59 -14.05 46.03 4.56
N HIS A 60 -12.80 46.11 5.00
CA HIS A 60 -12.15 47.38 5.36
C HIS A 60 -11.31 47.98 4.22
N ASN A 61 -11.36 47.39 3.01
CA ASN A 61 -10.54 47.79 1.88
C ASN A 61 -9.02 47.82 2.20
N GLU A 62 -8.58 46.88 3.03
CA GLU A 62 -7.19 46.71 3.43
C GLU A 62 -6.48 45.66 2.55
N THR A 63 -5.21 45.90 2.25
CA THR A 63 -4.37 44.94 1.54
C THR A 63 -4.01 43.75 2.44
N ILE A 64 -3.95 42.56 1.86
CA ILE A 64 -3.47 41.33 2.49
C ILE A 64 -2.01 41.11 2.09
N THR A 65 -1.14 40.88 3.06
CA THR A 65 0.28 40.62 2.83
C THR A 65 0.63 39.14 2.99
N SER A 66 1.70 38.69 2.34
CA SER A 66 2.20 37.31 2.49
C SER A 66 2.59 36.98 3.94
N ALA A 67 3.10 37.95 4.70
CA ALA A 67 3.48 37.78 6.10
C ALA A 67 2.27 37.53 7.01
N GLU A 68 1.12 38.14 6.72
CA GLU A 68 -0.13 37.89 7.44
C GLU A 68 -0.67 36.49 7.14
N ILE A 69 -0.60 36.05 5.88
CA ILE A 69 -0.99 34.69 5.47
C ILE A 69 -0.11 33.65 6.18
N GLU A 70 1.21 33.85 6.16
CA GLU A 70 2.17 32.97 6.83
C GLU A 70 1.92 32.92 8.35
N ARG A 71 1.63 34.05 8.99
CA ARG A 71 1.28 34.10 10.42
C ARG A 71 -0.01 33.33 10.71
N ALA A 72 -1.04 33.48 9.89
CA ALA A 72 -2.31 32.77 10.07
C ALA A 72 -2.17 31.24 9.87
N MET A 73 -1.31 30.83 8.95
CA MET A 73 -1.12 29.42 8.59
C MET A 73 0.02 28.74 9.36
N GLY A 74 0.92 29.50 9.96
CA GLY A 74 2.13 29.03 10.64
C GLY A 74 3.19 28.45 9.69
N THR A 75 3.05 28.67 8.38
CA THR A 75 3.96 28.22 7.32
C THR A 75 3.74 29.07 6.08
N SER A 76 4.81 29.28 5.31
CA SER A 76 4.73 29.88 3.97
C SER A 76 4.23 28.89 2.91
N ASN A 77 4.29 27.57 3.19
CA ASN A 77 3.82 26.54 2.28
C ASN A 77 2.42 26.05 2.64
N LEU A 78 1.40 26.66 2.03
CA LEU A 78 -0.01 26.32 2.26
C LEU A 78 -0.37 24.86 1.93
N ARG A 79 0.42 24.19 1.08
CA ARG A 79 0.19 22.80 0.70
C ARG A 79 0.31 21.85 1.89
N ASP A 80 1.06 22.24 2.93
CA ASP A 80 1.25 21.43 4.15
C ASP A 80 -0.06 21.29 4.94
N HIS A 81 -0.99 22.23 4.75
CA HIS A 81 -2.31 22.24 5.38
C HIS A 81 -3.44 21.88 4.42
N ALA A 82 -3.16 21.58 3.15
CA ALA A 82 -4.18 21.25 2.17
C ALA A 82 -4.73 19.83 2.40
N TRP A 83 -6.05 19.68 2.22
CA TRP A 83 -6.69 18.37 2.20
C TRP A 83 -6.60 17.75 0.81
N TYR A 84 -6.30 16.45 0.77
CA TYR A 84 -6.29 15.66 -0.46
C TYR A 84 -7.00 14.35 -0.16
N LYS A 85 -8.16 14.12 -0.78
CA LYS A 85 -8.96 12.92 -0.52
C LYS A 85 -8.22 11.65 -0.93
N ASP A 86 -7.54 11.69 -2.07
CA ASP A 86 -6.94 10.50 -2.70
C ASP A 86 -5.44 10.35 -2.38
N LYS A 87 -5.00 10.88 -1.23
CA LYS A 87 -3.60 10.72 -0.81
C LYS A 87 -3.33 9.26 -0.47
N VAL A 88 -2.34 8.67 -1.13
CA VAL A 88 -1.85 7.32 -0.82
C VAL A 88 -0.77 7.42 0.26
N PRO A 89 -0.77 6.54 1.27
CA PRO A 89 0.31 6.51 2.25
C PRO A 89 1.64 6.14 1.59
N LEU A 90 2.72 6.73 2.11
CA LEU A 90 4.08 6.32 1.80
C LEU A 90 4.39 4.99 2.54
N ASN A 91 5.45 4.31 2.11
CA ASN A 91 5.79 2.98 2.62
C ASN A 91 6.20 2.96 4.11
N ASP A 92 6.67 4.09 4.63
CA ASP A 92 6.98 4.32 6.04
C ASP A 92 5.73 4.48 6.91
N ALA A 93 4.60 4.93 6.33
CA ALA A 93 3.34 5.08 7.02
C ALA A 93 2.47 3.82 6.97
N VAL A 94 2.40 3.18 5.80
CA VAL A 94 1.74 1.89 5.60
C VAL A 94 2.59 1.05 4.65
N PRO A 95 3.14 -0.09 5.12
CA PRO A 95 3.94 -0.97 4.26
C PRO A 95 3.16 -1.44 3.04
N ARG A 96 3.81 -1.35 1.86
CA ARG A 96 3.22 -1.81 0.59
C ARG A 96 3.03 -3.33 0.59
N VAL A 97 2.02 -3.76 -0.16
CA VAL A 97 1.81 -5.17 -0.47
C VAL A 97 3.01 -5.70 -1.25
N ARG A 98 3.55 -6.85 -0.86
CA ARG A 98 4.65 -7.46 -1.62
C ARG A 98 4.13 -7.95 -2.97
N PRO A 99 4.81 -7.63 -4.09
CA PRO A 99 4.40 -8.13 -5.38
C PRO A 99 4.61 -9.65 -5.44
N VAL A 100 3.57 -10.36 -5.88
CA VAL A 100 3.59 -11.81 -6.09
C VAL A 100 3.01 -12.08 -7.48
N ASP A 101 3.65 -12.95 -8.25
CA ASP A 101 3.13 -13.39 -9.56
C ASP A 101 2.06 -14.47 -9.36
N VAL A 102 0.85 -14.01 -9.03
CA VAL A 102 -0.31 -14.87 -8.77
C VAL A 102 -0.65 -15.75 -9.98
N VAL A 103 -0.49 -15.24 -11.21
CA VAL A 103 -0.80 -15.96 -12.44
C VAL A 103 0.14 -17.14 -12.60
N SER A 104 1.44 -16.91 -12.50
CA SER A 104 2.45 -17.97 -12.63
C SER A 104 2.34 -19.00 -11.50
N LEU A 105 2.10 -18.57 -10.25
CA LEU A 105 1.91 -19.49 -9.13
C LEU A 105 0.64 -20.36 -9.30
N THR A 106 -0.46 -19.77 -9.75
CA THR A 106 -1.71 -20.51 -10.01
C THR A 106 -1.54 -21.50 -11.16
N ALA A 107 -0.85 -21.10 -12.23
CA ALA A 107 -0.53 -21.99 -13.35
C ALA A 107 0.35 -23.16 -12.89
N LEU A 108 1.38 -22.88 -12.10
CA LEU A 108 2.27 -23.90 -11.55
C LEU A 108 1.51 -24.89 -10.66
N ARG A 109 0.64 -24.40 -9.77
CA ARG A 109 -0.22 -25.23 -8.92
C ARG A 109 -1.06 -26.21 -9.76
N ARG A 110 -1.74 -25.72 -10.80
CA ARG A 110 -2.54 -26.55 -11.71
C ARG A 110 -1.69 -27.59 -12.46
N THR A 111 -0.50 -27.21 -12.90
CA THR A 111 0.42 -28.16 -13.54
C THR A 111 0.87 -29.23 -12.56
N LEU A 112 1.21 -28.88 -11.33
CA LEU A 112 1.59 -29.84 -10.30
C LEU A 112 0.44 -30.81 -9.98
N GLU A 113 -0.81 -30.34 -9.91
CA GLU A 113 -2.00 -31.19 -9.73
C GLU A 113 -2.18 -32.21 -10.87
N ALA A 114 -1.79 -31.86 -12.10
CA ALA A 114 -1.88 -32.73 -13.26
C ALA A 114 -0.76 -33.77 -13.37
N ILE A 115 0.37 -33.57 -12.66
CA ILE A 115 1.46 -34.55 -12.62
C ILE A 115 1.05 -35.69 -11.71
N ALA A 116 1.03 -36.92 -12.24
CA ALA A 116 0.69 -38.12 -11.46
C ALA A 116 1.79 -38.51 -10.47
N ASP A 117 3.06 -38.21 -10.79
CA ASP A 117 4.21 -38.54 -9.97
C ASP A 117 4.21 -37.76 -8.64
N ASP A 118 4.51 -38.45 -7.55
CA ASP A 118 4.62 -37.84 -6.22
C ASP A 118 5.89 -37.01 -6.05
N GLU A 119 6.90 -37.25 -6.88
CA GLU A 119 8.12 -36.46 -6.92
C GLU A 119 8.21 -35.64 -8.19
N VAL A 120 8.52 -34.35 -8.01
CA VAL A 120 8.76 -33.43 -9.10
C VAL A 120 10.18 -32.90 -9.01
N SER A 121 10.89 -32.91 -10.14
CA SER A 121 12.21 -32.31 -10.30
C SER A 121 12.11 -30.90 -10.86
N SER A 122 13.08 -30.04 -10.51
CA SER A 122 13.20 -28.69 -11.08
C SER A 122 13.33 -28.72 -12.61
N ALA A 123 14.12 -29.66 -13.14
CA ALA A 123 14.31 -29.83 -14.59
C ALA A 123 13.00 -30.16 -15.34
N GLN A 124 12.08 -30.92 -14.73
CA GLN A 124 10.75 -31.17 -15.31
C GLN A 124 9.94 -29.87 -15.39
N LEU A 125 9.92 -29.06 -14.32
CA LEU A 125 9.17 -27.80 -14.31
C LEU A 125 9.77 -26.76 -15.26
N GLU A 126 11.09 -26.71 -15.39
CA GLU A 126 11.78 -25.84 -16.36
C GLU A 126 11.44 -26.19 -17.81
N ARG A 127 11.35 -27.48 -18.14
CA ARG A 127 10.89 -27.95 -19.46
C ARG A 127 9.45 -27.56 -19.76
N LEU A 128 8.61 -27.46 -18.73
CA LEU A 128 7.23 -26.98 -18.83
C LEU A 128 7.13 -25.44 -18.86
N GLY A 129 8.28 -24.74 -18.86
CA GLY A 129 8.35 -23.28 -18.99
C GLY A 129 8.37 -22.54 -17.65
N PHE A 130 8.26 -23.23 -16.51
CA PHE A 130 8.35 -22.60 -15.20
C PHE A 130 9.82 -22.37 -14.82
N ARG A 131 10.25 -21.11 -14.85
CA ARG A 131 11.62 -20.70 -14.52
C ARG A 131 11.64 -19.86 -13.25
N LYS A 132 12.82 -19.75 -12.62
CA LYS A 132 13.04 -18.95 -11.40
C LYS A 132 12.17 -19.37 -10.20
N LEU A 133 11.87 -20.66 -10.10
CA LEU A 133 11.09 -21.24 -9.00
C LEU A 133 11.86 -21.39 -7.67
N TYR A 134 13.03 -20.75 -7.55
CA TYR A 134 13.94 -20.96 -6.43
C TYR A 134 13.26 -20.69 -5.08
N ASP A 135 12.49 -19.60 -4.98
CA ASP A 135 11.80 -19.24 -3.72
C ASP A 135 10.70 -20.24 -3.35
N VAL A 136 9.99 -20.80 -4.35
CA VAL A 136 8.95 -21.83 -4.14
C VAL A 136 9.59 -23.13 -3.66
N PHE A 137 10.71 -23.53 -4.27
CA PHE A 137 11.45 -24.71 -3.89
C PHE A 137 12.08 -24.59 -2.51
N ARG A 138 12.63 -23.42 -2.20
CA ARG A 138 13.19 -23.08 -0.89
C ARG A 138 12.11 -23.16 0.20
N ALA A 139 10.96 -22.53 -0.03
CA ALA A 139 9.82 -22.61 0.88
C ALA A 139 9.33 -24.06 1.09
N ALA A 140 9.20 -24.85 0.02
CA ALA A 140 8.76 -26.25 0.10
C ALA A 140 9.78 -27.18 0.79
N ALA A 141 11.07 -26.82 0.78
CA ALA A 141 12.12 -27.54 1.49
C ALA A 141 12.19 -27.15 2.99
N GLY A 142 11.46 -26.11 3.42
CA GLY A 142 11.49 -25.60 4.78
C GLY A 142 12.76 -24.81 5.14
N VAL A 143 13.43 -24.21 4.14
CA VAL A 143 14.74 -23.52 4.25
C VAL A 143 14.63 -22.03 3.86
#